data_AF-A0A6L6AAY7-F1
#
_entry.id   AF-A0A6L6AAY7-F1
#
_cell.length_a   1.000
_cell.length_b   1.000
_cell.length_c   1.000
_cell.angle_alpha   90.00
_cell.angle_beta   90.00
_cell.angle_gamma   90.00
#
_symmetry.space_group_name_H-M   'P 1'
#
loop_
_entity.id
_entity.type
_entity.pdbx_description
1 polymer ?
#
loop_
_entity_poly.entity_id
_entity_poly.type
_entity_poly.pdbx_seq_one_letter_code
_entity_poly.pdbx_strand_id
1 'polypeptide(L)'
;MGNSWNDGAAQPVALKEHAHLKDPLRYKIKRRLLGQPHNRHSLSHQRLSKRYALGILSSDCISSSAYGSEQILIALLPAFGLAAFGIIMPMTAVVIGILILITLSYRNVIEVYTKTGGAYIVSRDNFGPVVAQIAAVALMLDYIVTVAIQSAAGVAAIISTFPGLAPWKMHMIVAVIIFLTFGNLRGVKEAGKAFAMPTYFFVGCMLIVFGMGMWRLANGTLPMLDPYAPGAVEIGEAQGLLTAASIFILLRAFANGGSSLTGLEAISDGVALFKTPEHVNAKRTLVIMSCILGTLVLGVSWFASHVHAVPYESGAPTVISQIAKAAVGEGAFGAVMFILVQLATMLILFAGAN
;
A
#
# COMPACT_ATOMS: atom_id res chain seq x y z
N MET A 1 -22.53 29.08 -20.28
CA MET A 1 -21.55 28.69 -21.32
C MET A 1 -20.70 29.93 -21.62
N GLY A 2 -19.53 30.05 -21.01
CA GLY A 2 -18.60 31.14 -21.32
C GLY A 2 -17.68 30.70 -22.44
N ASN A 3 -17.76 31.37 -23.59
CA ASN A 3 -16.87 31.17 -24.71
C ASN A 3 -15.42 31.35 -24.23
N SER A 4 -14.57 30.36 -24.50
CA SER A 4 -13.14 30.46 -24.27
C SER A 4 -12.59 31.66 -25.04
N TRP A 5 -11.88 32.53 -24.35
CA TRP A 5 -11.10 33.61 -24.93
C TRP A 5 -10.05 33.02 -25.87
N ASN A 6 -10.39 32.89 -27.15
CA ASN A 6 -9.43 32.78 -28.23
C ASN A 6 -9.26 34.19 -28.79
N ASP A 7 -8.46 35.00 -28.10
CA ASP A 7 -7.87 36.16 -28.78
C ASP A 7 -7.02 35.57 -29.90
N GLY A 8 -7.33 35.89 -31.16
CA GLY A 8 -6.62 35.42 -32.36
C GLY A 8 -5.16 35.89 -32.44
N ALA A 9 -4.49 36.04 -31.30
CA ALA A 9 -3.08 36.32 -31.17
C ALA A 9 -2.27 35.22 -31.85
N ALA A 10 -1.44 35.63 -32.80
CA ALA A 10 -0.47 34.75 -33.41
C ALA A 10 0.38 34.09 -32.31
N GLN A 11 0.56 32.77 -32.40
CA GLN A 11 1.43 32.04 -31.48
C GLN A 11 2.78 32.77 -31.36
N PRO A 12 3.27 33.03 -30.14
CA PRO A 12 4.50 33.79 -29.93
C PRO A 12 5.65 33.16 -30.71
N VAL A 13 6.41 33.98 -31.43
CA VAL A 13 7.53 33.54 -32.30
C VAL A 13 8.59 32.75 -31.52
N ALA A 14 8.69 32.97 -30.20
CA ALA A 14 9.53 32.20 -29.29
C ALA A 14 9.19 30.69 -29.23
N LEU A 15 7.97 30.27 -29.60
CA LEU A 15 7.60 28.86 -29.75
C LEU A 15 7.96 28.28 -31.13
N LYS A 16 8.29 29.13 -32.12
CA LYS A 16 8.67 28.71 -33.48
C LYS A 16 10.15 28.40 -33.61
N GLU A 17 11.01 29.00 -32.78
CA GLU A 17 12.42 28.66 -32.71
C GLU A 17 12.67 27.46 -31.79
N HIS A 18 12.38 26.26 -32.31
CA HIS A 18 13.11 25.09 -31.85
C HIS A 18 14.45 25.09 -32.58
N ALA A 19 15.49 25.64 -31.95
CA ALA A 19 16.85 25.35 -32.39
C ALA A 19 17.03 23.84 -32.39
N HIS A 20 16.96 23.21 -33.56
CA HIS A 20 17.23 21.79 -33.78
C HIS A 20 18.74 21.56 -33.67
N LEU A 21 19.28 21.81 -32.48
CA LEU A 21 20.60 21.34 -32.10
C LEU A 21 20.54 19.81 -32.18
N LYS A 22 21.47 19.21 -32.93
CA LYS A 22 21.57 17.74 -32.98
C LYS A 22 21.78 17.23 -31.56
N ASP A 23 20.80 16.51 -31.05
CA ASP A 23 20.88 15.84 -29.77
C ASP A 23 22.22 15.09 -29.64
N PRO A 24 23.02 15.35 -28.58
CA PRO A 24 24.27 14.64 -28.39
C PRO A 24 24.02 13.13 -28.30
N LEU A 25 24.99 12.31 -28.72
CA LEU A 25 24.86 10.84 -28.70
C LEU A 25 24.39 10.32 -27.33
N ARG A 26 24.88 10.92 -26.24
CA ARG A 26 24.42 10.63 -24.87
C ARG A 26 22.93 10.87 -24.68
N TYR A 27 22.38 11.97 -25.21
CA TYR A 27 20.96 12.28 -25.15
C TYR A 27 20.13 11.36 -26.04
N LYS A 28 20.63 10.98 -27.22
CA LYS A 28 19.96 9.99 -28.09
C LYS A 28 19.89 8.60 -27.45
N ILE A 29 20.97 8.15 -26.82
CA ILE A 29 21.00 6.89 -26.05
C ILE A 29 20.06 6.99 -24.85
N LYS A 30 20.12 8.10 -24.09
CA LYS A 30 19.22 8.37 -22.96
C LYS A 30 17.75 8.35 -23.41
N ARG A 31 17.42 9.00 -24.52
CA ARG A 31 16.06 9.05 -25.08
C ARG A 31 15.60 7.71 -25.65
N ARG A 32 16.52 6.90 -26.18
CA ARG A 32 16.22 5.53 -26.63
C ARG A 32 15.94 4.58 -25.46
N LEU A 33 16.68 4.73 -24.35
CA LEU A 33 16.52 3.90 -23.16
C LEU A 33 15.35 4.36 -22.26
N LEU A 34 15.26 5.65 -21.98
CA LEU A 34 14.31 6.26 -21.03
C LEU A 34 13.10 6.90 -21.69
N GLY A 35 12.97 6.90 -23.02
CA GLY A 35 11.85 7.56 -23.71
C GLY A 35 12.00 9.08 -23.85
N GLN A 36 10.95 9.72 -24.39
CA GLN A 36 10.94 11.17 -24.60
C GLN A 36 10.70 11.92 -23.28
N PRO A 37 11.26 13.12 -23.10
CA PRO A 37 10.94 13.94 -21.93
C PRO A 37 9.46 14.32 -21.95
N HIS A 38 8.73 13.92 -20.91
CA HIS A 38 7.31 14.25 -20.76
C HIS A 38 7.17 15.66 -20.19
N ASN A 39 6.41 16.52 -20.88
CA ASN A 39 6.18 17.89 -20.44
C ASN A 39 5.08 17.92 -19.36
N ARG A 40 5.28 18.69 -18.29
CA ARG A 40 4.30 18.82 -17.19
C ARG A 40 2.90 19.25 -17.68
N HIS A 41 2.84 19.96 -18.81
CA HIS A 41 1.62 20.44 -19.45
C HIS A 41 0.86 19.37 -20.26
N SER A 42 1.49 18.27 -20.70
CA SER A 42 0.76 17.17 -21.35
C SER A 42 0.11 16.20 -20.34
N LEU A 43 0.53 16.24 -19.07
CA LEU A 43 0.02 15.40 -17.98
C LEU A 43 -1.31 15.89 -17.39
N SER A 44 -1.68 17.15 -17.57
CA SER A 44 -2.89 17.75 -16.98
C SER A 44 -4.22 17.29 -17.61
N HIS A 45 -4.17 16.57 -18.74
CA HIS A 45 -5.36 16.18 -19.50
C HIS A 45 -5.99 14.84 -19.06
N GLN A 46 -5.36 14.04 -18.20
CA GLN A 46 -5.91 12.75 -17.76
C GLN A 46 -6.51 12.81 -16.35
N ARG A 47 -7.68 13.43 -16.23
CA ARG A 47 -8.50 13.31 -15.01
C ARG A 47 -9.06 11.89 -14.86
N LEU A 48 -8.79 11.26 -13.72
CA LEU A 48 -9.20 9.91 -13.38
C LEU A 48 -10.67 9.86 -12.95
N SER A 49 -11.39 8.85 -13.40
CA SER A 49 -12.71 8.53 -12.83
C SER A 49 -12.54 7.91 -11.45
N LYS A 50 -13.57 7.97 -10.59
CA LYS A 50 -13.53 7.42 -9.23
C LYS A 50 -13.02 5.98 -9.13
N ARG A 51 -13.36 5.13 -10.11
CA ARG A 51 -12.97 3.71 -10.12
C ARG A 51 -11.47 3.56 -10.36
N TYR A 52 -10.94 4.26 -11.37
CA TYR A 52 -9.50 4.21 -11.65
C TYR A 52 -8.70 4.96 -10.58
N ALA A 53 -9.21 6.08 -10.08
CA ALA A 53 -8.59 6.83 -9.00
C ALA A 53 -8.50 6.00 -7.70
N LEU A 54 -9.55 5.23 -7.36
CA LEU A 54 -9.46 4.27 -6.26
C LEU A 54 -8.33 3.29 -6.54
N GLY A 55 -8.38 2.53 -7.63
CA GLY A 55 -7.38 1.49 -7.90
C GLY A 55 -5.93 2.00 -7.89
N ILE A 56 -5.68 3.17 -8.48
CA ILE A 56 -4.32 3.72 -8.60
C ILE A 56 -3.85 4.38 -7.29
N LEU A 57 -4.64 5.31 -6.74
CA LEU A 57 -4.21 6.12 -5.59
C LEU A 57 -4.35 5.38 -4.25
N SER A 58 -5.17 4.32 -4.18
CA SER A 58 -5.29 3.51 -2.96
C SER A 58 -4.40 2.27 -2.95
N SER A 59 -3.59 2.05 -4.00
CA SER A 59 -2.72 0.87 -4.10
C SER A 59 -1.79 0.77 -2.89
N ASP A 60 -1.09 1.84 -2.54
CA ASP A 60 -0.23 1.95 -1.38
C ASP A 60 -0.99 1.64 -0.07
N CYS A 61 -2.10 2.33 0.14
CA CYS A 61 -2.94 2.16 1.33
C CYS A 61 -3.49 0.72 1.49
N ILE A 62 -4.07 0.15 0.44
CA ILE A 62 -4.65 -1.19 0.47
C ILE A 62 -3.56 -2.25 0.56
N SER A 63 -2.41 -2.06 -0.11
CA SER A 63 -1.28 -2.97 -0.03
C SER A 63 -0.69 -3.06 1.38
N SER A 64 -0.78 -1.99 2.17
CA SER A 64 -0.29 -1.93 3.56
C SER A 64 -1.01 -2.93 4.49
N SER A 65 -2.24 -3.32 4.15
CA SER A 65 -2.95 -4.41 4.85
C SER A 65 -2.25 -5.76 4.74
N ALA A 66 -1.33 -5.92 3.78
CA ALA A 66 -0.64 -7.19 3.55
C ALA A 66 0.43 -7.52 4.59
N TYR A 67 1.01 -6.49 5.22
CA TYR A 67 2.07 -6.63 6.23
C TYR A 67 1.69 -6.01 7.57
N GLY A 68 0.71 -5.11 7.63
CA GLY A 68 0.38 -4.38 8.86
C GLY A 68 0.06 -5.25 10.07
N SER A 69 -0.85 -6.22 9.92
CA SER A 69 -1.18 -7.18 10.99
C SER A 69 0.00 -8.06 11.37
N GLU A 70 0.88 -8.37 10.42
CA GLU A 70 2.11 -9.13 10.66
C GLU A 70 3.09 -8.34 11.53
N GLN A 71 3.22 -7.02 11.31
CA GLN A 71 4.08 -6.16 12.13
C GLN A 71 3.60 -6.01 13.58
N ILE A 72 2.29 -6.13 13.82
CA ILE A 72 1.73 -6.20 15.19
C ILE A 72 2.22 -7.49 15.87
N LEU A 73 2.11 -8.63 15.19
CA LEU A 73 2.52 -9.93 15.74
C LEU A 73 4.02 -10.00 16.01
N ILE A 74 4.85 -9.44 15.14
CA ILE A 74 6.32 -9.38 15.33
C ILE A 74 6.67 -8.67 16.65
N ALA A 75 5.90 -7.65 17.04
CA ALA A 75 6.12 -6.96 18.31
C ALA A 75 5.54 -7.70 19.52
N LEU A 76 4.41 -8.39 19.37
CA LEU A 76 3.70 -9.03 20.48
C LEU A 76 4.25 -10.42 20.84
N LEU A 77 4.57 -11.26 19.85
CA LEU A 77 4.95 -12.67 20.07
C LEU A 77 6.18 -12.84 20.99
N PRO A 78 7.27 -12.05 20.85
CA PRO A 78 8.43 -12.19 21.73
C PRO A 78 8.16 -11.85 23.21
N ALA A 79 7.07 -11.15 23.52
CA ALA A 79 6.81 -10.61 24.86
C ALA A 79 5.58 -11.21 25.55
N PHE A 80 4.58 -11.58 24.75
CA PHE A 80 3.30 -12.10 25.23
C PHE A 80 3.08 -13.56 24.82
N GLY A 81 3.98 -14.15 24.04
CA GLY A 81 3.86 -15.52 23.56
C GLY A 81 2.55 -15.76 22.82
N LEU A 82 1.90 -16.90 23.08
CA LEU A 82 0.59 -17.23 22.50
C LEU A 82 -0.53 -16.26 22.90
N ALA A 83 -0.41 -15.53 24.00
CA ALA A 83 -1.39 -14.50 24.36
C ALA A 83 -1.45 -13.37 23.33
N ALA A 84 -0.42 -13.21 22.49
CA ALA A 84 -0.41 -12.27 21.36
C ALA A 84 -1.62 -12.46 20.43
N PHE A 85 -2.07 -13.70 20.20
CA PHE A 85 -3.23 -13.99 19.36
C PHE A 85 -4.56 -13.52 19.98
N GLY A 86 -4.64 -13.41 21.32
CA GLY A 86 -5.76 -12.76 21.99
C GLY A 86 -5.68 -11.23 21.94
N ILE A 87 -4.47 -10.67 21.98
CA ILE A 87 -4.22 -9.22 22.05
C ILE A 87 -4.31 -8.54 20.67
N ILE A 88 -4.03 -9.25 19.57
CA ILE A 88 -4.06 -8.69 18.21
C ILE A 88 -5.42 -8.09 17.84
N MET A 89 -6.53 -8.68 18.29
CA MET A 89 -7.89 -8.18 18.01
C MET A 89 -8.17 -6.84 18.68
N PRO A 90 -7.97 -6.67 20.01
CA PRO A 90 -8.03 -5.37 20.67
C PRO A 90 -7.11 -4.32 20.02
N MET A 91 -5.87 -4.68 19.67
CA MET A 91 -4.95 -3.76 18.98
C MET A 91 -5.46 -3.34 17.60
N THR A 92 -6.01 -4.29 16.85
CA THR A 92 -6.64 -4.02 15.55
C THR A 92 -7.84 -3.09 15.69
N ALA A 93 -8.65 -3.25 16.75
CA ALA A 93 -9.76 -2.34 17.03
C ALA A 93 -9.29 -0.90 17.28
N VAL A 94 -8.17 -0.71 17.99
CA VAL A 94 -7.55 0.61 18.18
C VAL A 94 -7.07 1.19 16.84
N VAL A 95 -6.39 0.38 16.01
CA VAL A 95 -5.94 0.79 14.66
C VAL A 95 -7.13 1.20 13.79
N ILE A 96 -8.24 0.47 13.82
CA ILE A 96 -9.46 0.81 13.09
C ILE A 96 -10.10 2.09 13.63
N GLY A 97 -10.12 2.28 14.96
CA GLY A 97 -10.59 3.53 15.57
C GLY A 97 -9.81 4.74 15.06
N ILE A 98 -8.49 4.62 14.93
CA ILE A 98 -7.63 5.67 14.39
C ILE A 98 -7.81 5.85 12.89
N LEU A 99 -7.97 4.76 12.13
CA LEU A 99 -8.34 4.83 10.71
C LEU A 99 -9.61 5.67 10.51
N ILE A 100 -10.63 5.47 11.35
CA ILE A 100 -11.87 6.26 11.31
C ILE A 100 -11.56 7.74 11.60
N LEU A 101 -10.83 8.05 12.68
CA LEU A 101 -10.48 9.43 13.03
C LEU A 101 -9.70 10.13 11.92
N ILE A 102 -8.68 9.47 11.37
CA ILE A 102 -7.86 9.98 10.27
C ILE A 102 -8.70 10.18 9.00
N THR A 103 -9.59 9.23 8.68
CA THR A 103 -10.48 9.35 7.52
C THR A 103 -11.42 10.55 7.64
N LEU A 104 -11.99 10.78 8.82
CA LEU A 104 -12.83 11.95 9.10
C LEU A 104 -12.03 13.26 9.01
N SER A 105 -10.80 13.27 9.54
CA SER A 105 -9.90 14.42 9.46
C SER A 105 -9.55 14.76 8.01
N TYR A 106 -9.07 13.80 7.23
CA TYR A 106 -8.75 14.01 5.81
C TYR A 106 -9.98 14.41 4.98
N ARG A 107 -11.17 13.88 5.31
CA ARG A 107 -12.41 14.31 4.66
C ARG A 107 -12.65 15.82 4.83
N ASN A 108 -12.39 16.36 6.02
CA ASN A 108 -12.50 17.80 6.28
C ASN A 108 -11.41 18.59 5.54
N VAL A 109 -10.17 18.09 5.53
CA VAL A 109 -9.07 18.74 4.81
C VAL A 109 -9.36 18.85 3.32
N ILE A 110 -9.85 17.77 2.68
CA ILE A 110 -10.20 17.74 1.25
C ILE A 110 -11.35 18.72 0.92
N GLU A 111 -12.22 19.02 1.89
CA GLU A 111 -13.31 19.98 1.72
C GLU A 111 -12.82 21.42 1.66
N VAL A 112 -11.80 21.75 2.45
CA VAL A 112 -11.19 23.09 2.46
C VAL A 112 -10.18 23.25 1.31
N TYR A 113 -9.32 22.25 1.09
CA TYR A 113 -8.22 22.29 0.13
C TYR A 113 -8.59 21.56 -1.18
N THR A 114 -9.42 22.22 -2.00
CA THR A 114 -10.06 21.59 -3.16
C THR A 114 -9.18 21.47 -4.42
N LYS A 115 -8.16 22.33 -4.58
CA LYS A 115 -7.31 22.39 -5.79
C LYS A 115 -5.85 21.99 -5.60
N THR A 116 -5.32 22.20 -4.40
CA THR A 116 -3.94 21.83 -4.03
C THR A 116 -4.06 21.08 -2.72
N GLY A 117 -4.16 19.76 -2.82
CA GLY A 117 -4.21 18.88 -1.69
C GLY A 117 -2.81 18.59 -1.14
N GLY A 118 -2.74 18.28 0.14
CA GLY A 118 -1.60 17.60 0.74
C GLY A 118 -0.92 18.28 1.91
N ALA A 119 -0.27 17.45 2.73
CA ALA A 119 0.21 17.85 4.05
C ALA A 119 1.13 19.09 4.01
N TYR A 120 1.97 19.21 2.98
CA TYR A 120 2.83 20.39 2.80
C TYR A 120 2.07 21.71 2.65
N ILE A 121 1.06 21.76 1.78
CA ILE A 121 0.29 22.98 1.52
C ILE A 121 -0.53 23.35 2.76
N VAL A 122 -1.16 22.35 3.38
CA VAL A 122 -1.93 22.55 4.61
C VAL A 122 -1.03 23.08 5.74
N SER A 123 0.13 22.47 5.96
CA SER A 123 1.08 22.93 7.00
C SER A 123 1.61 24.32 6.71
N ARG A 124 1.92 24.64 5.44
CA ARG A 124 2.43 25.96 5.06
C ARG A 124 1.41 27.06 5.29
N ASP A 125 0.17 26.83 4.90
CA ASP A 125 -0.86 27.85 4.97
C ASP A 125 -1.33 28.11 6.41
N ASN A 126 -1.17 27.14 7.34
CA ASN A 126 -1.56 27.27 8.76
C ASN A 126 -0.42 27.61 9.71
N PHE A 127 0.79 27.09 9.49
CA PHE A 127 1.92 27.20 10.42
C PHE A 127 3.14 27.91 9.83
N GLY A 128 3.06 28.32 8.56
CA GLY A 128 4.13 29.02 7.85
C GLY A 128 5.19 28.10 7.23
N PRO A 129 6.17 28.68 6.51
CA PRO A 129 7.10 27.92 5.68
C PRO A 129 8.03 26.97 6.45
N VAL A 130 8.46 27.34 7.65
CA VAL A 130 9.42 26.55 8.45
C VAL A 130 8.81 25.22 8.87
N VAL A 131 7.59 25.24 9.41
CA VAL A 131 6.89 24.01 9.83
C VAL A 131 6.52 23.16 8.61
N ALA A 132 6.19 23.78 7.48
CA ALA A 132 5.92 23.05 6.23
C ALA A 132 7.11 22.24 5.73
N GLN A 133 8.35 22.69 5.97
CA GLN A 133 9.55 21.92 5.60
C GLN A 133 9.62 20.59 6.35
N ILE A 134 9.19 20.54 7.61
CA ILE A 134 9.14 19.28 8.38
C ILE A 134 8.17 18.30 7.69
N ALA A 135 6.99 18.79 7.28
CA ALA A 135 6.02 17.98 6.53
C ALA A 135 6.59 17.49 5.19
N ALA A 136 7.33 18.34 4.47
CA ALA A 136 7.98 17.95 3.22
C ALA A 136 9.03 16.86 3.42
N VAL A 137 9.91 16.99 4.42
CA VAL A 137 10.94 15.99 4.74
C VAL A 137 10.29 14.67 5.19
N ALA A 138 9.25 14.74 6.01
CA ALA A 138 8.50 13.56 6.43
C ALA A 138 7.89 12.81 5.23
N LEU A 139 7.23 13.51 4.30
CA LEU A 139 6.68 12.91 3.08
C LEU A 139 7.76 12.31 2.16
N MET A 140 8.93 12.95 2.06
CA MET A 140 10.04 12.40 1.28
C MET A 140 10.56 11.09 1.87
N LEU A 141 10.72 11.03 3.19
CA LEU A 141 11.13 9.81 3.88
C LEU A 141 10.07 8.72 3.75
N ASP A 142 8.80 9.08 3.90
CA ASP A 142 7.66 8.20 3.72
C ASP A 142 7.72 7.53 2.34
N TYR A 143 7.81 8.32 1.25
CA TYR A 143 7.89 7.75 -0.11
C TYR A 143 9.13 6.85 -0.33
N ILE A 144 10.30 7.19 0.23
CA ILE A 144 11.50 6.35 0.11
C ILE A 144 11.29 5.01 0.82
N VAL A 145 10.75 5.06 2.04
CA VAL A 145 10.51 3.88 2.87
C VAL A 145 9.40 3.02 2.28
N THR A 146 8.34 3.62 1.74
CA THR A 146 7.24 2.92 1.05
C THR A 146 7.74 2.07 -0.11
N VAL A 147 8.57 2.63 -0.99
CA VAL A 147 9.17 1.86 -2.10
C VAL A 147 9.98 0.68 -1.58
N ALA A 148 10.77 0.88 -0.52
CA ALA A 148 11.60 -0.17 0.06
C ALA A 148 10.78 -1.29 0.72
N ILE A 149 9.82 -0.93 1.58
CA ILE A 149 8.97 -1.89 2.30
C ILE A 149 8.11 -2.68 1.32
N GLN A 150 7.42 -2.01 0.40
CA GLN A 150 6.53 -2.68 -0.52
C GLN A 150 7.27 -3.59 -1.51
N SER A 151 8.43 -3.17 -2.01
CA SER A 151 9.27 -4.04 -2.86
C SER A 151 9.75 -5.28 -2.07
N ALA A 152 10.15 -5.10 -0.81
CA ALA A 152 10.57 -6.19 0.06
C ALA A 152 9.43 -7.18 0.38
N ALA A 153 8.25 -6.66 0.74
CA ALA A 153 7.06 -7.45 1.03
C ALA A 153 6.55 -8.17 -0.23
N GLY A 154 6.59 -7.53 -1.39
CA GLY A 154 6.19 -8.15 -2.67
C GLY A 154 7.09 -9.32 -3.04
N VAL A 155 8.41 -9.19 -2.84
CA VAL A 155 9.36 -10.31 -3.01
C VAL A 155 9.14 -11.39 -1.95
N ALA A 156 8.79 -11.03 -0.72
CA ALA A 156 8.44 -12.00 0.31
C ALA A 156 7.21 -12.85 -0.05
N ALA A 157 6.22 -12.28 -0.74
CA ALA A 157 5.08 -13.04 -1.30
C ALA A 157 5.53 -14.05 -2.37
N ILE A 158 6.49 -13.69 -3.23
CA ILE A 158 7.06 -14.61 -4.22
C ILE A 158 7.79 -15.77 -3.52
N ILE A 159 8.64 -15.46 -2.55
CA ILE A 159 9.40 -16.48 -1.78
C ILE A 159 8.45 -17.37 -0.97
N SER A 160 7.34 -16.82 -0.47
CA SER A 160 6.28 -17.59 0.20
C SER A 160 5.64 -18.64 -0.71
N THR A 161 5.66 -18.42 -2.03
CA THR A 161 5.19 -19.39 -3.04
C THR A 161 6.31 -20.33 -3.49
N PHE A 162 7.52 -19.80 -3.66
CA PHE A 162 8.70 -20.53 -4.15
C PHE A 162 9.87 -20.38 -3.16
N PRO A 163 9.92 -21.19 -2.09
CA PRO A 163 10.93 -21.05 -1.03
C PRO A 163 12.38 -21.16 -1.52
N GLY A 164 12.63 -21.89 -2.62
CA GLY A 164 13.96 -22.02 -3.22
C GLY A 164 14.58 -20.70 -3.70
N LEU A 165 13.80 -19.62 -3.82
CA LEU A 165 14.28 -18.28 -4.18
C LEU A 165 14.77 -17.46 -2.97
N ALA A 166 14.63 -17.97 -1.73
CA ALA A 166 15.04 -17.24 -0.53
C ALA A 166 16.48 -16.68 -0.56
N PRO A 167 17.51 -17.41 -1.07
CA PRO A 167 18.87 -16.87 -1.16
C PRO A 167 19.00 -15.64 -2.09
N TRP A 168 18.07 -15.48 -3.03
CA TRP A 168 18.08 -14.41 -4.03
C TRP A 168 17.23 -13.20 -3.62
N LYS A 169 16.67 -13.19 -2.39
CA LYS A 169 15.77 -12.13 -1.89
C LYS A 169 16.29 -10.72 -2.18
N MET A 170 17.52 -10.40 -1.77
CA MET A 170 18.09 -9.06 -1.95
C MET A 170 18.26 -8.68 -3.42
N HIS A 171 18.70 -9.63 -4.27
CA HIS A 171 18.86 -9.40 -5.71
C HIS A 171 17.52 -9.12 -6.38
N MET A 172 16.47 -9.86 -6.00
CA MET A 172 15.12 -9.66 -6.52
C MET A 172 14.54 -8.30 -6.12
N ILE A 173 14.73 -7.88 -4.86
CA ILE A 173 14.24 -6.57 -4.38
C ILE A 173 14.88 -5.43 -5.20
N VAL A 174 16.22 -5.46 -5.33
CA VAL A 174 16.95 -4.45 -6.11
C VAL A 174 16.53 -4.48 -7.59
N ALA A 175 16.35 -5.67 -8.16
CA ALA A 175 15.91 -5.82 -9.54
C ALA A 175 14.50 -5.23 -9.78
N VAL A 176 13.56 -5.46 -8.86
CA VAL A 176 12.21 -4.88 -8.93
C VAL A 176 12.28 -3.36 -8.84
N ILE A 177 13.03 -2.79 -7.90
CA ILE A 177 13.19 -1.33 -7.76
C ILE A 177 13.76 -0.73 -9.05
N ILE A 178 14.79 -1.35 -9.63
CA ILE A 178 15.38 -0.92 -10.91
C ILE A 178 14.35 -0.99 -12.03
N PHE A 179 13.56 -2.06 -12.09
CA PHE A 179 12.52 -2.25 -13.11
C PHE A 179 11.41 -1.20 -12.98
N LEU A 180 10.91 -0.95 -11.77
CA LEU A 180 9.91 0.09 -11.50
C LEU A 180 10.47 1.48 -11.84
N THR A 181 11.70 1.76 -11.45
CA THR A 181 12.40 3.03 -11.78
C THR A 181 12.49 3.19 -13.30
N PHE A 182 12.92 2.16 -14.02
CA PHE A 182 13.04 2.18 -15.47
C PHE A 182 11.67 2.35 -16.15
N GLY A 183 10.64 1.65 -15.69
CA GLY A 183 9.26 1.77 -16.18
C GLY A 183 8.69 3.17 -15.99
N ASN A 184 8.92 3.77 -14.82
CA ASN A 184 8.50 5.14 -14.52
C ASN A 184 9.24 6.17 -15.36
N LEU A 185 10.56 6.03 -15.54
CA LEU A 185 11.34 6.91 -16.41
C LEU A 185 10.86 6.83 -17.87
N ARG A 186 10.48 5.63 -18.33
CA ARG A 186 9.99 5.39 -19.70
C ARG A 186 8.56 5.89 -19.95
N GLY A 187 7.83 6.28 -18.89
CA GLY A 187 6.45 6.77 -19.01
C GLY A 187 5.40 5.66 -19.10
N VAL A 188 5.70 4.43 -18.64
CA VAL A 188 4.72 3.32 -18.64
C VAL A 188 3.47 3.67 -17.79
N LYS A 189 3.61 4.61 -16.84
CA LYS A 189 2.55 5.13 -15.97
C LYS A 189 1.38 5.80 -16.71
N GLU A 190 1.52 6.11 -18.01
CA GLU A 190 0.44 6.62 -18.87
C GLU A 190 -0.68 5.58 -19.15
N ALA A 191 -0.46 4.30 -18.79
CA ALA A 191 -1.44 3.23 -18.91
C ALA A 191 -2.40 3.14 -17.69
N GLY A 192 -2.94 4.27 -17.21
CA GLY A 192 -3.68 4.36 -15.93
C GLY A 192 -4.82 3.36 -15.72
N LYS A 193 -5.37 2.73 -16.77
CA LYS A 193 -6.37 1.66 -16.60
C LYS A 193 -5.78 0.34 -16.12
N ALA A 194 -4.57 -0.02 -16.55
CA ALA A 194 -3.91 -1.27 -16.18
C ALA A 194 -3.43 -1.25 -14.72
N PHE A 195 -2.97 -0.08 -14.25
CA PHE A 195 -2.50 0.09 -12.87
C PHE A 195 -3.60 0.04 -11.80
N ALA A 196 -4.88 0.15 -12.18
CA ALA A 196 -5.99 -0.05 -11.26
C ALA A 196 -6.33 -1.54 -11.02
N MET A 197 -5.87 -2.44 -11.90
CA MET A 197 -6.21 -3.87 -11.84
C MET A 197 -5.69 -4.56 -10.58
N PRO A 198 -4.42 -4.39 -10.15
CA PRO A 198 -3.87 -5.08 -8.98
C PRO A 198 -4.70 -4.89 -7.72
N THR A 199 -5.16 -3.65 -7.47
CA THR A 199 -5.94 -3.30 -6.29
C THR A 199 -7.26 -4.06 -6.23
N TYR A 200 -8.03 -4.06 -7.31
CA TYR A 200 -9.31 -4.78 -7.35
C TYR A 200 -9.12 -6.30 -7.35
N PHE A 201 -8.07 -6.79 -8.00
CA PHE A 201 -7.74 -8.20 -8.03
C PHE A 201 -7.37 -8.71 -6.63
N PHE A 202 -6.52 -8.00 -5.90
CA PHE A 202 -6.17 -8.32 -4.51
C PHE A 202 -7.37 -8.30 -3.57
N VAL A 203 -8.19 -7.24 -3.63
CA VAL A 203 -9.41 -7.17 -2.80
C VAL A 203 -10.34 -8.36 -3.10
N GLY A 204 -10.54 -8.69 -4.38
CA GLY A 204 -11.35 -9.84 -4.78
C GLY A 204 -10.80 -11.17 -4.24
N CYS A 205 -9.50 -11.42 -4.41
CA CYS A 205 -8.83 -12.61 -3.89
C CYS A 205 -8.94 -12.72 -2.36
N MET A 206 -8.71 -11.62 -1.64
CA MET A 206 -8.81 -11.61 -0.17
C MET A 206 -10.23 -11.83 0.33
N LEU A 207 -11.24 -11.27 -0.34
CA LEU A 207 -12.64 -11.55 0.01
C LEU A 207 -13.01 -13.03 -0.21
N ILE A 208 -12.47 -13.68 -1.25
CA ILE A 208 -12.65 -15.13 -1.45
C ILE A 208 -11.95 -15.91 -0.34
N VAL A 209 -10.71 -15.55 0.02
CA VAL A 209 -9.97 -16.17 1.13
C VAL A 209 -10.76 -16.04 2.43
N PHE A 210 -11.29 -14.86 2.75
CA PHE A 210 -12.11 -14.66 3.94
C PHE A 210 -13.42 -15.46 3.88
N GLY A 211 -14.10 -15.47 2.73
CA GLY A 211 -15.32 -16.27 2.53
C GLY A 211 -15.08 -17.76 2.75
N MET A 212 -14.03 -18.32 2.14
CA MET A 212 -13.66 -19.72 2.31
C MET A 212 -13.19 -20.03 3.73
N GLY A 213 -12.40 -19.14 4.33
CA GLY A 213 -11.94 -19.28 5.71
C GLY A 213 -13.11 -19.31 6.70
N MET A 214 -14.10 -18.43 6.53
CA MET A 214 -15.33 -18.44 7.34
C MET A 214 -16.13 -19.72 7.14
N TRP A 215 -16.24 -20.21 5.89
CA TRP A 215 -16.92 -21.47 5.60
C TRP A 215 -16.22 -22.67 6.25
N ARG A 216 -14.88 -22.74 6.19
CA ARG A 216 -14.11 -23.80 6.87
C ARG A 216 -14.23 -23.69 8.39
N LEU A 217 -14.23 -22.48 8.94
CA LEU A 217 -14.44 -22.27 10.37
C LEU A 217 -15.83 -22.75 10.82
N ALA A 218 -16.88 -22.41 10.08
CA ALA A 218 -18.25 -22.86 10.37
C ALA A 218 -18.38 -24.40 10.33
N ASN A 219 -17.60 -25.06 9.46
CA ASN A 219 -17.54 -26.52 9.37
C ASN A 219 -16.53 -27.16 10.34
N GLY A 220 -15.80 -26.38 11.16
CA GLY A 220 -14.77 -26.89 12.06
C GLY A 220 -13.54 -27.50 11.37
N THR A 221 -13.32 -27.17 10.09
CA THR A 221 -12.23 -27.73 9.26
C THR A 221 -11.08 -26.75 9.01
N LEU A 222 -11.15 -25.55 9.59
CA LEU A 222 -10.07 -24.57 9.49
C LEU A 222 -8.88 -25.07 10.35
N PRO A 223 -7.70 -25.31 9.74
CA PRO A 223 -6.57 -25.84 10.48
C PRO A 223 -5.98 -24.76 11.39
N MET A 224 -5.49 -25.20 12.54
CA MET A 224 -4.64 -24.41 13.43
C MET A 224 -3.18 -24.73 13.08
N LEU A 225 -2.39 -23.71 12.74
CA LEU A 225 -0.97 -23.88 12.42
C LEU A 225 -0.16 -24.07 13.71
N ASP A 226 0.95 -24.80 13.59
CA ASP A 226 1.91 -24.94 14.68
C ASP A 226 2.68 -23.63 14.88
N PRO A 227 2.55 -22.96 16.04
CA PRO A 227 3.26 -21.72 16.32
C PRO A 227 4.78 -21.91 16.48
N TYR A 228 5.25 -23.12 16.76
CA TYR A 228 6.66 -23.44 17.02
C TYR A 228 7.40 -23.98 15.78
N ALA A 229 6.87 -23.72 14.58
CA ALA A 229 7.47 -24.15 13.34
C ALA A 229 8.91 -23.59 13.17
N PRO A 230 9.85 -24.35 12.56
CA PRO A 230 11.21 -23.89 12.34
C PRO A 230 11.27 -22.58 11.54
N GLY A 231 11.92 -21.55 12.10
CA GLY A 231 12.06 -20.22 11.48
C GLY A 231 10.94 -19.23 11.80
N ALA A 232 9.94 -19.63 12.60
CA ALA A 232 9.00 -18.70 13.22
C ALA A 232 9.73 -17.77 14.19
N VAL A 233 9.23 -16.54 14.34
CA VAL A 233 9.74 -15.59 15.35
C VAL A 233 9.64 -16.20 16.74
N GLU A 234 10.69 -16.03 17.56
CA GLU A 234 10.73 -16.56 18.92
C GLU A 234 9.49 -16.17 19.73
N ILE A 235 8.84 -17.18 20.30
CA ILE A 235 7.67 -17.03 21.16
C ILE A 235 8.17 -16.91 22.59
N GLY A 236 8.01 -15.74 23.20
CA GLY A 236 8.40 -15.51 24.58
C GLY A 236 7.39 -16.06 25.59
N GLU A 237 7.77 -16.06 26.86
CA GLU A 237 6.83 -16.31 27.96
C GLU A 237 5.97 -15.08 28.22
N ALA A 238 4.68 -15.30 28.53
CA ALA A 238 3.74 -14.22 28.77
C ALA A 238 4.15 -13.42 30.01
N GLN A 239 4.65 -12.19 29.79
CA GLN A 239 4.86 -11.24 30.88
C GLN A 239 3.51 -10.71 31.37
N GLY A 240 3.39 -10.48 32.69
CA GLY A 240 2.17 -9.91 33.27
C GLY A 240 1.83 -8.55 32.63
N LEU A 241 0.58 -8.40 32.17
CA LEU A 241 0.06 -7.25 31.40
C LEU A 241 0.33 -5.85 32.02
N LEU A 242 0.66 -5.78 33.30
CA LEU A 242 0.77 -4.52 34.08
C LEU A 242 2.21 -4.05 34.30
N THR A 243 3.22 -4.68 33.71
CA THR A 243 4.59 -4.12 33.79
C THR A 243 4.77 -2.94 32.83
N ALA A 244 5.65 -1.99 33.19
CA ALA A 244 5.99 -0.88 32.30
C ALA A 244 6.53 -1.37 30.93
N ALA A 245 7.25 -2.51 30.93
CA ALA A 245 7.71 -3.17 29.72
C ALA A 245 6.53 -3.65 28.85
N SER A 246 5.52 -4.30 29.44
CA SER A 246 4.33 -4.75 28.73
C SER A 246 3.57 -3.58 28.09
N ILE A 247 3.39 -2.47 28.80
CA ILE A 247 2.74 -1.26 28.24
C ILE A 247 3.55 -0.70 27.07
N PHE A 248 4.87 -0.59 27.22
CA PHE A 248 5.74 -0.11 26.14
C PHE A 248 5.66 -1.02 24.90
N ILE A 249 5.60 -2.34 25.10
CA ILE A 249 5.50 -3.31 23.99
C ILE A 249 4.13 -3.23 23.32
N LEU A 250 3.04 -3.04 24.07
CA LEU A 250 1.72 -2.79 23.50
C LEU A 250 1.70 -1.51 22.64
N LEU A 251 2.32 -0.43 23.13
CA LEU A 251 2.48 0.81 22.36
C LEU A 251 3.34 0.61 21.11
N ARG A 252 4.41 -0.18 21.20
CA ARG A 252 5.26 -0.55 20.05
C ARG A 252 4.49 -1.39 19.03
N ALA A 253 3.71 -2.37 19.48
CA ALA A 253 2.86 -3.18 18.63
C ALA A 253 1.79 -2.33 17.93
N PHE A 254 1.19 -1.38 18.65
CA PHE A 254 0.28 -0.40 18.08
C PHE A 254 0.98 0.49 17.03
N ALA A 255 2.17 1.03 17.32
CA ALA A 255 2.94 1.83 16.38
C ALA A 255 3.30 1.05 15.10
N ASN A 256 3.69 -0.21 15.25
CA ASN A 256 3.93 -1.13 14.14
C ASN A 256 2.65 -1.38 13.32
N GLY A 257 1.51 -1.60 13.98
CA GLY A 257 0.21 -1.75 13.33
C GLY A 257 -0.25 -0.50 12.59
N GLY A 258 0.17 0.68 13.04
CA GLY A 258 -0.03 1.96 12.36
C GLY A 258 0.52 1.99 10.94
N SER A 259 1.50 1.14 10.60
CA SER A 259 1.97 0.97 9.22
C SER A 259 0.89 0.49 8.25
N SER A 260 -0.23 -0.06 8.74
CA SER A 260 -1.39 -0.41 7.90
C SER A 260 -2.13 0.82 7.37
N LEU A 261 -1.90 2.00 7.97
CA LEU A 261 -2.62 3.24 7.70
C LEU A 261 -1.85 4.19 6.79
N THR A 262 -0.63 3.84 6.39
CA THR A 262 0.14 4.61 5.39
C THR A 262 -0.58 4.58 4.04
N GLY A 263 -0.33 5.56 3.17
CA GLY A 263 -0.98 5.66 1.86
C GLY A 263 -2.36 6.33 1.87
N LEU A 264 -2.93 6.68 3.04
CA LEU A 264 -4.18 7.46 3.12
C LEU A 264 -3.99 8.86 2.51
N GLU A 265 -2.80 9.40 2.69
CA GLU A 265 -2.37 10.71 2.21
C GLU A 265 -2.32 10.78 0.68
N ALA A 266 -2.07 9.66 -0.03
CA ALA A 266 -2.01 9.63 -1.49
C ALA A 266 -3.30 10.13 -2.17
N ILE A 267 -4.47 9.85 -1.58
CA ILE A 267 -5.75 10.40 -2.07
C ILE A 267 -5.86 11.89 -1.76
N SER A 268 -5.40 12.32 -0.58
CA SER A 268 -5.45 13.71 -0.15
C SER A 268 -4.51 14.61 -0.95
N ASP A 269 -3.35 14.10 -1.36
CA ASP A 269 -2.38 14.78 -2.22
C ASP A 269 -2.87 14.78 -3.68
N GLY A 270 -3.55 13.69 -4.09
CA GLY A 270 -4.03 13.44 -5.43
C GLY A 270 -5.39 14.06 -5.80
N VAL A 271 -5.96 14.99 -5.00
CA VAL A 271 -7.31 15.53 -5.22
C VAL A 271 -7.48 16.13 -6.64
N ALA A 272 -6.45 16.82 -7.15
CA ALA A 272 -6.47 17.43 -8.48
C ALA A 272 -6.53 16.41 -9.64
N LEU A 273 -6.23 15.13 -9.39
CA LEU A 273 -6.28 14.06 -10.39
C LEU A 273 -7.72 13.57 -10.65
N PHE A 274 -8.66 13.90 -9.78
CA PHE A 274 -10.05 13.46 -9.93
C PHE A 274 -10.80 14.25 -11.01
N LYS A 275 -11.81 13.61 -11.61
CA LYS A 275 -12.79 14.34 -12.43
C LYS A 275 -13.61 15.32 -11.58
N THR A 276 -13.95 16.46 -12.17
CA THR A 276 -14.81 17.48 -11.55
C THR A 276 -16.21 16.92 -11.26
N PRO A 277 -16.82 17.22 -10.08
CA PRO A 277 -16.24 17.94 -8.93
C PRO A 277 -15.19 17.09 -8.18
N GLU A 278 -13.96 17.60 -8.10
CA GLU A 278 -12.78 16.86 -7.60
C GLU A 278 -12.94 16.45 -6.13
N HIS A 279 -13.19 17.41 -5.24
CA HIS A 279 -13.31 17.18 -3.80
C HIS A 279 -14.42 16.18 -3.41
N VAL A 280 -15.57 16.20 -4.11
CA VAL A 280 -16.67 15.24 -3.83
C VAL A 280 -16.25 13.82 -4.18
N ASN A 281 -15.58 13.67 -5.32
CA ASN A 281 -15.12 12.38 -5.80
C ASN A 281 -13.97 11.86 -4.92
N ALA A 282 -13.01 12.70 -4.55
CA ALA A 282 -11.93 12.36 -3.64
C ALA A 282 -12.45 11.94 -2.25
N LYS A 283 -13.36 12.69 -1.64
CA LYS A 283 -13.98 12.33 -0.35
C LYS A 283 -14.68 10.97 -0.38
N ARG A 284 -15.47 10.70 -1.43
CA ARG A 284 -16.15 9.40 -1.58
C ARG A 284 -15.14 8.26 -1.75
N THR A 285 -14.11 8.47 -2.56
CA THR A 285 -13.07 7.47 -2.77
C THR A 285 -12.27 7.20 -1.50
N LEU A 286 -11.92 8.23 -0.71
CA LEU A 286 -11.26 8.09 0.58
C LEU A 286 -12.07 7.20 1.53
N VAL A 287 -13.37 7.47 1.70
CA VAL A 287 -14.24 6.68 2.59
C VAL A 287 -14.34 5.22 2.11
N ILE A 288 -14.54 4.98 0.81
CA ILE A 288 -14.60 3.62 0.26
C ILE A 288 -13.29 2.88 0.50
N MET A 289 -12.15 3.54 0.25
CA MET A 289 -10.83 2.96 0.51
C MET A 289 -10.65 2.61 1.98
N SER A 290 -10.95 3.53 2.90
CA SER A 290 -10.83 3.28 4.35
C SER A 290 -11.72 2.13 4.82
N CYS A 291 -12.92 1.98 4.26
CA CYS A 291 -13.78 0.83 4.56
C CYS A 291 -13.13 -0.48 4.06
N ILE A 292 -12.61 -0.51 2.83
CA ILE A 292 -11.93 -1.68 2.28
C ILE A 292 -10.70 -2.03 3.12
N LEU A 293 -9.85 -1.05 3.41
CA LEU A 293 -8.66 -1.23 4.25
C LEU A 293 -9.04 -1.77 5.64
N GLY A 294 -10.03 -1.16 6.30
CA GLY A 294 -10.51 -1.60 7.60
C GLY A 294 -11.01 -3.04 7.58
N THR A 295 -11.76 -3.45 6.55
CA THR A 295 -12.20 -4.84 6.37
C THR A 295 -11.02 -5.79 6.14
N LEU A 296 -10.02 -5.40 5.35
CA LEU A 296 -8.83 -6.22 5.10
C LEU A 296 -7.99 -6.41 6.36
N VAL A 297 -7.65 -5.33 7.06
CA VAL A 297 -6.86 -5.38 8.30
C VAL A 297 -7.58 -6.18 9.37
N LEU A 298 -8.89 -5.96 9.54
CA LEU A 298 -9.71 -6.73 10.48
C LEU A 298 -9.73 -8.22 10.11
N GLY A 299 -9.97 -8.53 8.83
CA GLY A 299 -10.03 -9.91 8.34
C GLY A 299 -8.70 -10.63 8.51
N VAL A 300 -7.58 -10.02 8.11
CA VAL A 300 -6.24 -10.60 8.29
C VAL A 300 -5.94 -10.83 9.76
N SER A 301 -6.15 -9.83 10.63
CA SER A 301 -5.90 -9.98 12.08
C SER A 301 -6.78 -11.05 12.72
N TRP A 302 -8.06 -11.14 12.33
CA TRP A 302 -8.99 -12.13 12.86
C TRP A 302 -8.64 -13.55 12.42
N PHE A 303 -8.30 -13.76 11.15
CA PHE A 303 -7.83 -15.07 10.70
C PHE A 303 -6.47 -15.44 11.29
N ALA A 304 -5.56 -14.46 11.44
CA ALA A 304 -4.27 -14.70 12.10
C ALA A 304 -4.48 -15.19 13.54
N SER A 305 -5.45 -14.64 14.28
CA SER A 305 -5.76 -15.07 15.65
C SER A 305 -6.40 -16.46 15.72
N HIS A 306 -7.16 -16.89 14.71
CA HIS A 306 -7.83 -18.20 14.71
C HIS A 306 -6.94 -19.33 14.18
N VAL A 307 -6.13 -19.02 13.17
CA VAL A 307 -5.24 -19.99 12.52
C VAL A 307 -3.89 -20.07 13.25
N HIS A 308 -3.60 -19.14 14.16
CA HIS A 308 -2.30 -18.99 14.83
C HIS A 308 -1.15 -18.79 13.82
N ALA A 309 -1.41 -17.95 12.81
CA ALA A 309 -0.39 -17.62 11.81
C ALA A 309 0.73 -16.79 12.45
N VAL A 310 1.97 -17.29 12.40
CA VAL A 310 3.14 -16.66 13.02
C VAL A 310 4.02 -15.97 11.96
N PRO A 311 4.55 -14.77 12.21
CA PRO A 311 5.60 -14.19 11.38
C PRO A 311 6.87 -15.06 11.43
N TYR A 312 7.64 -15.04 10.34
CA TYR A 312 8.91 -15.74 10.22
C TYR A 312 10.06 -14.73 10.22
N GLU A 313 11.21 -15.09 10.80
CA GLU A 313 12.37 -14.19 10.87
C GLU A 313 12.93 -13.84 9.48
N SER A 314 12.84 -14.78 8.54
CA SER A 314 13.19 -14.60 7.13
C SER A 314 12.22 -13.65 6.40
N GLY A 315 11.07 -13.34 7.00
CA GLY A 315 9.94 -12.62 6.41
C GLY A 315 9.10 -13.46 5.43
N ALA A 316 9.37 -14.77 5.30
CA ALA A 316 8.58 -15.69 4.48
C ALA A 316 8.53 -17.10 5.10
N PRO A 317 7.37 -17.78 5.14
CA PRO A 317 6.09 -17.36 4.57
C PRO A 317 5.42 -16.21 5.32
N THR A 318 4.80 -15.29 4.59
CA THR A 318 4.04 -14.16 5.19
C THR A 318 2.79 -14.64 5.91
N VAL A 319 2.25 -13.83 6.82
CA VAL A 319 1.00 -14.14 7.55
C VAL A 319 -0.18 -14.28 6.59
N ILE A 320 -0.26 -13.42 5.55
CA ILE A 320 -1.28 -13.59 4.50
C ILE A 320 -1.11 -14.91 3.76
N SER A 321 0.13 -15.34 3.47
CA SER A 321 0.36 -16.64 2.82
C SER A 321 -0.15 -17.80 3.65
N GLN A 322 0.12 -17.78 4.95
CA GLN A 322 -0.36 -18.78 5.89
C GLN A 322 -1.90 -18.80 5.98
N ILE A 323 -2.53 -17.63 6.13
CA ILE A 323 -3.99 -17.50 6.14
C ILE A 323 -4.59 -18.01 4.84
N ALA A 324 -4.04 -17.61 3.68
CA ALA A 324 -4.53 -18.03 2.39
C ALA A 324 -4.47 -19.54 2.24
N LYS A 325 -3.33 -20.16 2.56
CA LYS A 325 -3.14 -21.61 2.51
C LYS A 325 -4.11 -22.36 3.43
N ALA A 326 -4.30 -21.87 4.66
CA ALA A 326 -5.24 -22.44 5.62
C ALA A 326 -6.71 -22.30 5.17
N ALA A 327 -7.08 -21.16 4.58
CA ALA A 327 -8.44 -20.88 4.16
C ALA A 327 -8.85 -21.60 2.86
N VAL A 328 -7.95 -21.69 1.86
CA VAL A 328 -8.28 -22.32 0.57
C VAL A 328 -8.15 -23.85 0.61
N GLY A 329 -7.36 -24.38 1.55
CA GLY A 329 -7.17 -25.80 1.76
C GLY A 329 -6.31 -26.50 0.70
N GLU A 330 -6.26 -27.83 0.80
CA GLU A 330 -5.46 -28.68 -0.08
C GLU A 330 -6.29 -29.15 -1.29
N GLY A 331 -5.61 -29.36 -2.42
CA GLY A 331 -6.22 -29.79 -3.69
C GLY A 331 -5.91 -28.86 -4.86
N ALA A 332 -6.31 -29.25 -6.07
CA ALA A 332 -6.00 -28.50 -7.29
C ALA A 332 -6.58 -27.07 -7.27
N PHE A 333 -7.83 -26.93 -6.79
CA PHE A 333 -8.46 -25.61 -6.63
C PHE A 333 -7.75 -24.75 -5.59
N GLY A 334 -7.44 -25.32 -4.42
CA GLY A 334 -6.72 -24.63 -3.35
C GLY A 334 -5.33 -24.16 -3.78
N ALA A 335 -4.59 -25.00 -4.51
CA ALA A 335 -3.27 -24.64 -5.05
C ALA A 335 -3.34 -23.49 -6.06
N VAL A 336 -4.31 -23.53 -6.99
CA VAL A 336 -4.52 -22.43 -7.96
C VAL A 336 -4.90 -21.15 -7.24
N MET A 337 -5.86 -21.21 -6.30
CA MET A 337 -6.28 -20.05 -5.52
C MET A 337 -5.15 -19.47 -4.67
N PHE A 338 -4.33 -20.31 -4.05
CA PHE A 338 -3.16 -19.87 -3.31
C PHE A 338 -2.18 -19.08 -4.19
N ILE A 339 -1.85 -19.62 -5.38
CA ILE A 339 -0.98 -18.93 -6.34
C ILE A 339 -1.61 -17.61 -6.80
N LEU A 340 -2.92 -17.57 -7.03
CA LEU A 340 -3.62 -16.33 -7.40
C LEU A 340 -3.56 -15.28 -6.29
N VAL A 341 -3.73 -15.68 -5.03
CA VAL A 341 -3.61 -14.76 -3.89
C VAL A 341 -2.19 -14.22 -3.79
N GLN A 342 -1.16 -15.07 -3.87
CA GLN A 342 0.24 -14.63 -3.83
C GLN A 342 0.59 -13.70 -5.00
N LEU A 343 0.10 -14.02 -6.20
CA LEU A 343 0.21 -13.17 -7.38
C LEU A 343 -0.47 -11.81 -7.13
N ALA A 344 -1.67 -11.81 -6.57
CA ALA A 344 -2.40 -10.58 -6.27
C ALA A 344 -1.68 -9.73 -5.22
N THR A 345 -1.17 -10.34 -4.14
CA THR A 345 -0.38 -9.68 -3.09
C THR A 345 0.90 -9.08 -3.66
N MET A 346 1.64 -9.83 -4.48
CA MET A 346 2.83 -9.30 -5.15
C MET A 346 2.47 -8.11 -6.06
N LEU A 347 1.43 -8.25 -6.90
CA LEU A 347 1.06 -7.21 -7.85
C LEU A 347 0.61 -5.92 -7.15
N ILE A 348 -0.16 -6.01 -6.07
CA ILE A 348 -0.60 -4.80 -5.35
C ILE A 348 0.57 -4.13 -4.61
N LEU A 349 1.51 -4.90 -4.05
CA LEU A 349 2.70 -4.34 -3.39
C LEU A 349 3.65 -3.69 -4.41
N PHE A 350 3.83 -4.28 -5.60
CA PHE A 350 4.60 -3.62 -6.66
C PHE A 350 3.87 -2.41 -7.24
N ALA A 351 2.53 -2.42 -7.24
CA ALA A 351 1.73 -1.27 -7.66
C ALA A 351 1.81 -0.12 -6.64
N GLY A 352 1.77 -0.40 -5.34
CA GLY A 352 1.90 0.63 -4.32
C GLY A 352 3.33 1.17 -4.22
N ALA A 353 4.35 0.36 -4.54
CA ALA A 353 5.73 0.84 -4.69
C ALA A 353 5.94 1.80 -5.88
N ASN A 354 4.96 1.98 -6.78
CA ASN A 354 5.11 2.64 -8.08
C ASN A 354 4.38 3.97 -8.24
#